data_AF-A0A2B2CCN1-F1
#
_entry.id   AF-A0A2B2CCN1-F1
#
_cell.length_a   1.000
_cell.length_b   1.000
_cell.length_c   1.000
_cell.angle_alpha   90.00
_cell.angle_beta   90.00
_cell.angle_gamma   90.00
#
_symmetry.space_group_name_H-M   'P 1'
#
loop_
_entity.id
_entity.type
_entity.pdbx_description
1 polymer ?
#
loop_
_entity_poly.entity_id
_entity_poly.type
_entity_poly.pdbx_seq_one_letter_code
_entity_poly.pdbx_strand_id
1 'polypeptide(L)'
;MAWSPFQKELASKTRKLNQLLPEVMEITGYKESSNIYELLQYIQRYEVVRDYAFTFLERTYMRNYTALSKKRPKVEEATMWIGQENATYGILVTPRFSNGNWENDVSEIRHFKKKYWTIGHVLETGLVVPFENEKIEFPDIEQYLKFFKNVLVRGSGSQYELEIASKYCDLVRNSDEPEEIPLLIPEFRYGGLARKHEYRLDFTIIDPNTLNKYGFELSPWSTHGYLSGTKGKLQKEINAIALGNFEKEMKKLKDYFREFEIYALIYTDSDLANIETVFSDMKKYLNPFETQEQLKLHVLDDFLSYS
;
A
#
# COMPACT_ATOMS: atom_id res chain seq x y z
N MET A 1 -32.48 -5.92 44.02
CA MET A 1 -32.12 -5.14 42.81
C MET A 1 -31.36 -6.07 41.88
N ALA A 2 -31.93 -6.39 40.71
CA ALA A 2 -31.29 -7.30 39.75
C ALA A 2 -30.20 -6.54 38.99
N TRP A 3 -29.00 -7.12 38.88
CA TRP A 3 -27.87 -6.53 38.17
C TRP A 3 -28.18 -6.41 36.68
N SER A 4 -27.77 -5.29 36.08
CA SER A 4 -27.91 -5.06 34.65
C SER A 4 -27.05 -6.06 33.84
N PRO A 5 -27.41 -6.35 32.58
CA PRO A 5 -26.59 -7.21 31.71
C PRO A 5 -25.13 -6.76 31.66
N PHE A 6 -24.89 -5.45 31.57
CA PHE A 6 -23.57 -4.82 31.61
C PHE A 6 -22.80 -5.08 32.92
N GLN A 7 -23.47 -5.01 34.08
CA GLN A 7 -22.83 -5.27 35.37
C GLN A 7 -22.45 -6.75 35.55
N LYS A 8 -23.23 -7.67 34.96
CA LYS A 8 -22.91 -9.11 34.96
C LYS A 8 -21.74 -9.43 34.03
N GLU A 9 -21.67 -8.74 32.90
CA GLU A 9 -20.60 -8.84 31.91
C GLU A 9 -19.26 -8.31 32.46
N LEU A 10 -19.28 -7.16 33.15
CA LEU A 10 -18.10 -6.58 33.82
C LEU A 10 -17.53 -7.52 34.90
N ALA A 11 -18.39 -8.20 35.65
CA ALA A 11 -17.99 -9.19 36.66
C ALA A 11 -17.36 -10.46 36.04
N SER A 12 -17.86 -10.91 34.88
CA SER A 12 -17.29 -12.01 34.11
C SER A 12 -15.91 -11.65 33.54
N LYS A 13 -15.77 -10.45 32.97
CA LYS A 13 -14.52 -9.88 32.45
C LYS A 13 -13.43 -9.75 33.53
N THR A 14 -13.83 -9.44 34.77
CA THR A 14 -12.94 -9.36 35.94
C THR A 14 -12.31 -10.72 36.28
N ARG A 15 -13.05 -11.82 36.14
CA ARG A 15 -12.52 -13.18 36.40
C ARG A 15 -11.47 -13.61 35.37
N LYS A 16 -11.66 -13.29 34.09
CA LYS A 16 -10.70 -13.62 33.02
C LYS A 16 -9.41 -12.79 33.11
N LEU A 17 -9.50 -11.50 33.40
CA LEU A 17 -8.31 -10.65 33.59
C LEU A 17 -7.44 -11.13 34.76
N ASN A 18 -8.06 -11.61 35.84
CA ASN A 18 -7.36 -12.19 36.98
C ASN A 18 -6.67 -13.53 36.66
N GLN A 19 -7.10 -14.25 35.62
CA GLN A 19 -6.48 -15.50 35.17
C GLN A 19 -5.28 -15.27 34.23
N LEU A 20 -5.30 -14.19 33.43
CA LEU A 20 -4.25 -13.87 32.46
C LEU A 20 -3.09 -13.07 33.06
N LEU A 21 -3.29 -12.39 34.19
CA LEU A 21 -2.27 -11.55 34.80
C LEU A 21 -0.96 -12.29 35.13
N PRO A 22 -0.99 -13.51 35.70
CA PRO A 22 0.23 -14.26 35.98
C PRO A 22 1.04 -14.56 34.70
N GLU A 23 0.37 -14.96 33.61
CA GLU A 23 1.01 -15.21 32.32
C GLU A 23 1.59 -13.92 31.71
N VAL A 24 0.87 -12.80 31.80
CA VAL A 24 1.35 -11.49 31.34
C VAL A 24 2.60 -11.07 32.14
N MET A 25 2.64 -11.32 33.45
CA MET A 25 3.82 -11.02 34.27
C MET A 25 5.02 -11.89 33.93
N GLU A 26 4.80 -13.18 33.65
CA GLU A 26 5.85 -14.11 33.25
C GLU A 26 6.44 -13.73 31.88
N ILE A 27 5.59 -13.32 30.93
CA ILE A 27 6.01 -12.90 29.58
C ILE A 27 6.74 -11.55 29.60
N THR A 28 6.33 -10.62 30.46
CA THR A 28 6.87 -9.25 30.49
C THR A 28 8.04 -9.04 31.44
N GLY A 29 8.31 -10.01 32.33
CA GLY A 29 9.42 -9.95 33.30
C GLY A 29 9.28 -8.86 34.36
N TYR A 30 8.08 -8.29 34.55
CA TYR A 30 7.84 -7.28 35.57
C TYR A 30 7.88 -7.92 36.96
N LYS A 31 8.71 -7.37 37.85
CA LYS A 31 8.72 -7.76 39.27
C LYS A 31 7.40 -7.34 39.93
N GLU A 32 6.94 -8.16 40.88
CA GLU A 32 5.77 -7.90 41.75
C GLU A 32 5.87 -6.59 42.56
N SER A 33 7.01 -5.90 42.54
CA SER A 33 7.21 -4.60 43.18
C SER A 33 7.21 -3.41 42.22
N SER A 34 6.84 -3.62 40.95
CA SER A 34 6.80 -2.53 39.98
C SER A 34 5.54 -1.67 40.11
N ASN A 35 5.67 -0.37 39.86
CA ASN A 35 4.53 0.56 39.80
C ASN A 35 3.45 0.10 38.79
N ILE A 36 3.85 -0.67 37.77
CA ILE A 36 2.95 -1.27 36.78
C ILE A 36 2.11 -2.38 37.42
N TYR A 37 2.72 -3.22 38.25
CA TYR A 37 2.01 -4.27 38.98
C TYR A 37 1.02 -3.69 39.99
N GLU A 38 1.41 -2.67 40.76
CA GLU A 38 0.50 -1.98 41.67
C GLU A 38 -0.69 -1.37 40.90
N LEU A 39 -0.44 -0.67 39.78
CA LEU A 39 -1.50 -0.13 38.93
C LEU A 39 -2.46 -1.22 38.43
N LEU A 40 -1.93 -2.37 37.99
CA LEU A 40 -2.75 -3.51 37.55
C LEU A 40 -3.61 -4.06 38.71
N GLN A 41 -3.07 -4.16 39.92
CA GLN A 41 -3.84 -4.54 41.10
C GLN A 41 -4.94 -3.52 41.43
N TYR A 42 -4.66 -2.22 41.30
CA TYR A 42 -5.67 -1.17 41.49
C TYR A 42 -6.79 -1.23 40.44
N ILE A 43 -6.46 -1.46 39.16
CA ILE A 43 -7.42 -1.66 38.07
C ILE A 43 -8.29 -2.90 38.33
N GLN A 44 -7.71 -3.98 38.87
CA GLN A 44 -8.46 -5.18 39.23
C GLN A 44 -9.39 -4.95 40.43
N ARG A 45 -8.90 -4.27 41.46
CA ARG A 45 -9.59 -4.15 42.75
C ARG A 45 -10.66 -3.06 42.77
N TYR A 46 -10.49 -1.97 42.03
CA TYR A 46 -11.35 -0.80 42.11
C TYR A 46 -11.98 -0.45 40.76
N GLU A 47 -13.31 -0.56 40.68
CA GLU A 47 -14.11 -0.26 39.48
C GLU A 47 -13.88 1.18 38.99
N VAL A 48 -13.85 2.16 39.90
CA VAL A 48 -13.60 3.57 39.54
C VAL A 48 -12.23 3.80 38.88
N VAL A 49 -11.20 3.07 39.31
CA VAL A 49 -9.84 3.18 38.75
C VAL A 49 -9.80 2.50 37.38
N ARG A 50 -10.48 1.37 37.24
CA ARG A 50 -10.62 0.65 35.98
C ARG A 50 -11.31 1.51 34.93
N ASP A 51 -12.47 2.07 35.25
CA ASP A 51 -13.25 2.89 34.32
C ASP A 51 -12.46 4.13 33.90
N TYR A 52 -11.77 4.77 34.84
CA TYR A 52 -10.86 5.86 34.55
C TYR A 52 -9.74 5.43 33.61
N ALA A 53 -9.07 4.30 33.87
CA ALA A 53 -7.97 3.80 33.06
C ALA A 53 -8.42 3.46 31.63
N PHE A 54 -9.54 2.75 31.45
CA PHE A 54 -10.07 2.45 30.13
C PHE A 54 -10.51 3.71 29.38
N THR A 55 -11.24 4.61 30.03
CA THR A 55 -11.65 5.89 29.42
C THR A 55 -10.42 6.72 29.01
N PHE A 56 -9.38 6.74 29.84
CA PHE A 56 -8.13 7.43 29.55
C PHE A 56 -7.41 6.81 28.34
N LEU A 57 -7.29 5.48 28.30
CA LEU A 57 -6.67 4.75 27.20
C LEU A 57 -7.45 4.92 25.91
N GLU A 58 -8.78 4.83 25.94
CA GLU A 58 -9.65 5.05 24.79
C GLU A 58 -9.49 6.48 24.25
N ARG A 59 -9.57 7.50 25.11
CA ARG A 59 -9.33 8.89 24.69
C ARG A 59 -7.93 9.08 24.12
N THR A 60 -6.93 8.46 24.71
CA THR A 60 -5.54 8.52 24.23
C THR A 60 -5.40 7.85 22.87
N TYR A 61 -6.02 6.69 22.69
CA TYR A 61 -6.07 5.97 21.42
C TYR A 61 -6.78 6.82 20.36
N MET A 62 -7.98 7.35 20.63
CA MET A 62 -8.73 8.17 19.70
C MET A 62 -7.99 9.46 19.30
N ARG A 63 -7.33 10.12 20.27
CA ARG A 63 -6.48 11.29 19.99
C ARG A 63 -5.30 10.99 19.07
N ASN A 64 -4.80 9.75 19.10
CA ASN A 64 -3.64 9.30 18.32
C ASN A 64 -4.02 8.27 17.25
N TYR A 65 -5.31 8.15 16.92
CA TYR A 65 -5.84 7.04 16.13
C TYR A 65 -5.07 6.88 14.82
N THR A 66 -4.97 7.95 14.04
CA THR A 66 -4.28 7.99 12.75
C THR A 66 -2.82 7.54 12.85
N ALA A 67 -2.11 7.90 13.92
CA ALA A 67 -0.70 7.55 14.09
C ALA A 67 -0.50 6.09 14.55
N LEU A 68 -1.46 5.56 15.30
CA LEU A 68 -1.44 4.21 15.88
C LEU A 68 -2.03 3.15 14.95
N SER A 69 -3.02 3.51 14.12
CA SER A 69 -3.71 2.59 13.21
C SER A 69 -3.02 2.44 11.84
N LYS A 70 -2.12 3.35 11.50
CA LYS A 70 -1.42 3.38 10.21
C LYS A 70 -0.35 2.28 10.15
N LYS A 71 -0.56 1.30 9.25
CA LYS A 71 0.45 0.29 8.93
C LYS A 71 1.62 0.97 8.22
N ARG A 72 2.83 0.71 8.71
CA ARG A 72 4.05 1.35 8.19
C ARG A 72 4.77 0.43 7.22
N PRO A 73 5.30 0.95 6.10
CA PRO A 73 6.17 0.18 5.23
C PRO A 73 7.42 -0.24 6.01
N LYS A 74 7.95 -1.40 5.66
CA LYS A 74 9.26 -1.82 6.16
C LYS A 74 10.33 -0.87 5.60
N VAL A 75 11.53 -0.88 6.18
CA VAL A 75 12.61 0.05 5.78
C VAL A 75 12.94 -0.11 4.30
N GLU A 76 13.01 -1.35 3.82
CA GLU A 76 13.25 -1.73 2.44
C GLU A 76 12.12 -1.33 1.48
N GLU A 77 10.90 -1.12 1.99
CA GLU A 77 9.72 -0.70 1.21
C GLU A 77 9.39 0.79 1.39
N ALA A 78 10.10 1.51 2.26
CA ALA A 78 9.90 2.94 2.53
C ALA A 78 10.47 3.83 1.41
N THR A 79 11.08 3.21 0.39
CA THR A 79 11.54 3.86 -0.83
C THR A 79 10.99 3.11 -2.03
N MET A 80 10.41 3.84 -2.97
CA MET A 80 9.90 3.31 -4.22
C MET A 80 10.60 4.00 -5.39
N TRP A 81 11.03 3.23 -6.38
CA TRP A 81 11.60 3.73 -7.62
C TRP A 81 10.65 3.46 -8.79
N ILE A 82 10.43 4.46 -9.62
CA ILE A 82 9.46 4.43 -10.72
C ILE A 82 10.06 5.02 -11.99
N GLY A 83 9.46 4.68 -13.13
CA GLY A 83 9.79 5.29 -14.41
C GLY A 83 10.82 4.53 -15.24
N GLN A 84 11.14 5.11 -16.40
CA GLN A 84 11.93 4.48 -17.45
C GLN A 84 13.44 4.56 -17.16
N GLU A 85 14.26 3.84 -17.93
CA GLU A 85 15.71 3.73 -17.71
C GLU A 85 16.40 5.09 -17.55
N ASN A 86 16.05 6.07 -18.40
CA ASN A 86 16.63 7.42 -18.39
C ASN A 86 15.77 8.48 -17.69
N ALA A 87 14.62 8.10 -17.13
CA ALA A 87 13.68 8.99 -16.46
C ALA A 87 13.15 8.29 -15.20
N THR A 88 14.06 8.07 -14.26
CA THR A 88 13.80 7.35 -13.01
C THR A 88 13.58 8.34 -11.89
N TYR A 89 12.56 8.10 -11.07
CA TYR A 89 12.22 8.94 -9.93
C TYR A 89 12.02 8.11 -8.68
N GLY A 90 12.40 8.66 -7.53
CA GLY A 90 12.17 8.05 -6.22
C GLY A 90 11.01 8.70 -5.48
N ILE A 91 10.25 7.89 -4.75
CA ILE A 91 9.27 8.34 -3.75
C ILE A 91 9.75 7.79 -2.41
N LEU A 92 10.06 8.68 -1.48
CA LEU A 92 10.50 8.35 -0.12
C LEU A 92 9.53 8.97 0.88
N VAL A 93 9.36 8.30 2.01
CA VAL A 93 8.51 8.76 3.12
C VAL A 93 9.09 10.02 3.78
N THR A 94 10.41 10.07 3.98
CA THR A 94 11.13 11.20 4.58
C THR A 94 12.43 11.44 3.82
N PRO A 95 12.37 11.98 2.58
CA PRO A 95 13.54 12.08 1.71
C PRO A 95 14.65 12.94 2.32
N ARG A 96 15.85 12.37 2.45
CA ARG A 96 17.09 13.06 2.84
C ARG A 96 18.20 12.68 1.87
N PHE A 97 18.87 13.68 1.29
CA PHE A 97 20.04 13.43 0.44
C PHE A 97 21.31 13.39 1.28
N SER A 98 22.09 12.32 1.13
CA SER A 98 23.23 12.01 1.97
C SER A 98 24.23 11.13 1.21
N ASN A 99 25.51 11.50 1.23
CA ASN A 99 26.58 10.73 0.58
C ASN A 99 26.30 10.35 -0.89
N GLY A 100 25.72 11.28 -1.66
CA GLY A 100 25.40 11.07 -3.07
C GLY A 100 24.19 10.18 -3.34
N ASN A 101 23.39 9.85 -2.31
CA ASN A 101 22.21 9.00 -2.44
C ASN A 101 21.01 9.56 -1.63
N TRP A 102 19.82 9.10 -1.99
CA TRP A 102 18.58 9.38 -1.25
C TRP A 102 18.31 8.28 -0.23
N GLU A 103 18.03 8.68 1.01
CA GLU A 103 17.63 7.80 2.11
C GLU A 103 16.42 8.37 2.86
N ASN A 104 15.74 7.51 3.63
CA ASN A 104 14.70 7.98 4.54
C ASN A 104 15.33 8.48 5.85
N ASP A 105 14.92 9.64 6.32
CA ASP A 105 15.20 10.06 7.69
C ASP A 105 14.36 9.21 8.66
N VAL A 106 15.03 8.26 9.31
CA VAL A 106 14.44 7.31 10.26
C VAL A 106 13.88 8.00 11.50
N SER A 107 14.40 9.18 11.86
CA SER A 107 13.90 9.95 12.99
C SER A 107 12.55 10.61 12.69
N GLU A 108 12.37 11.07 11.45
CA GLU A 108 11.18 11.80 11.01
C GLU A 108 10.03 10.91 10.52
N ILE A 109 10.30 9.63 10.22
CA ILE A 109 9.28 8.73 9.63
C ILE A 109 8.01 8.60 10.49
N ARG A 110 8.13 8.81 11.81
CA ARG A 110 7.02 8.75 12.77
C ARG A 110 6.14 10.01 12.73
N HIS A 111 6.68 11.11 12.22
CA HIS A 111 5.99 12.39 12.11
C HIS A 111 5.28 12.56 10.77
N PHE A 112 5.54 11.68 9.79
CA PHE A 112 4.90 11.70 8.49
C PHE A 112 3.38 11.43 8.58
N LYS A 113 2.58 12.43 8.22
CA LYS A 113 1.12 12.45 8.48
C LYS A 113 0.32 11.77 7.38
N LYS A 114 0.58 12.08 6.11
CA LYS A 114 -0.20 11.61 4.95
C LYS A 114 -0.22 10.09 4.83
N LYS A 115 -1.26 9.50 4.26
CA LYS A 115 -1.27 8.05 3.96
C LYS A 115 -0.13 7.69 3.00
N TYR A 116 0.50 6.54 3.20
CA TYR A 116 1.61 6.11 2.33
C TYR A 116 1.11 5.85 0.91
N TRP A 117 1.98 6.08 -0.08
CA TRP A 117 1.70 5.82 -1.50
C TRP A 117 0.37 6.40 -2.00
N THR A 118 0.01 7.61 -1.57
CA THR A 118 -1.16 8.36 -2.03
C THR A 118 -0.76 9.66 -2.74
N ILE A 119 -1.73 10.34 -3.37
CA ILE A 119 -1.54 11.70 -3.89
C ILE A 119 -0.97 12.61 -2.79
N GLY A 120 -1.56 12.59 -1.59
CA GLY A 120 -1.12 13.42 -0.46
C GLY A 120 0.33 13.16 -0.07
N HIS A 121 0.82 11.92 -0.19
CA HIS A 121 2.23 11.60 0.03
C HIS A 121 3.12 12.35 -0.95
N VAL A 122 2.84 12.27 -2.25
CA VAL A 122 3.69 12.92 -3.27
C VAL A 122 3.64 14.44 -3.16
N LEU A 123 2.50 15.02 -2.77
CA LEU A 123 2.42 16.45 -2.52
C LEU A 123 3.28 16.89 -1.31
N GLU A 124 3.38 16.04 -0.29
CA GLU A 124 4.19 16.32 0.91
C GLU A 124 5.70 16.15 0.64
N THR A 125 6.09 15.08 -0.05
CA THR A 125 7.52 14.70 -0.16
C THR A 125 8.14 14.99 -1.52
N GLY A 126 7.34 15.18 -2.55
CA GLY A 126 7.79 15.30 -3.94
C GLY A 126 8.34 13.99 -4.52
N LEU A 127 9.01 14.10 -5.66
CA LEU A 127 9.82 13.03 -6.26
C LEU A 127 11.29 13.40 -6.19
N VAL A 128 12.17 12.41 -6.06
CA VAL A 128 13.62 12.64 -6.05
C VAL A 128 14.29 12.11 -7.31
N VAL A 129 15.35 12.78 -7.75
CA VAL A 129 16.19 12.35 -8.86
C VAL A 129 17.33 11.46 -8.32
N PRO A 130 17.53 10.24 -8.82
CA PRO A 130 18.61 9.36 -8.36
C PRO A 130 19.99 10.03 -8.47
N PHE A 131 20.82 9.86 -7.44
CA PHE A 131 22.22 10.33 -7.40
C PHE A 131 22.43 11.86 -7.47
N GLU A 132 21.36 12.64 -7.57
CA GLU A 132 21.40 14.09 -7.62
C GLU A 132 20.61 14.65 -6.44
N ASN A 133 21.11 15.72 -5.82
CA ASN A 133 20.40 16.42 -4.74
C ASN A 133 19.29 17.30 -5.32
N GLU A 134 18.41 16.70 -6.11
CA GLU A 134 17.31 17.37 -6.78
C GLU A 134 15.99 16.69 -6.42
N LYS A 135 15.03 17.53 -6.04
CA LYS A 135 13.67 17.13 -5.66
C LYS A 135 12.68 17.90 -6.52
N ILE A 136 11.77 17.17 -7.13
CA ILE A 136 10.64 17.70 -7.90
C ILE A 136 9.47 17.86 -6.93
N GLU A 137 9.11 19.10 -6.65
CA GLU A 137 7.97 19.45 -5.80
C GLU A 137 6.74 19.77 -6.64
N PHE A 138 5.56 19.48 -6.09
CA PHE A 138 4.28 19.78 -6.72
C PHE A 138 3.49 20.73 -5.84
N PRO A 139 3.21 21.97 -6.29
CA PRO A 139 2.48 22.94 -5.48
C PRO A 139 1.01 22.57 -5.32
N ASP A 140 0.46 21.77 -6.23
CA ASP A 140 -0.93 21.33 -6.20
C ASP A 140 -1.12 19.97 -6.92
N ILE A 141 -2.32 19.41 -6.76
CA ILE A 141 -2.74 18.15 -7.37
C ILE A 141 -2.63 18.21 -8.90
N GLU A 142 -3.01 19.32 -9.53
CA GLU A 142 -3.00 19.43 -11.00
C GLU A 142 -1.59 19.36 -11.58
N GLN A 143 -0.61 19.96 -10.91
CA GLN A 143 0.79 19.88 -11.31
C GLN A 143 1.30 18.44 -11.23
N TYR A 144 0.96 17.72 -10.14
CA TYR A 144 1.28 16.30 -10.04
C TYR A 144 0.60 15.48 -11.15
N LEU A 145 -0.70 15.65 -11.38
CA LEU A 145 -1.44 14.92 -12.41
C LEU A 145 -0.90 15.18 -13.82
N LYS A 146 -0.50 16.42 -14.11
CA LYS A 146 0.16 16.77 -15.38
C LYS A 146 1.50 16.08 -15.52
N PHE A 147 2.31 16.03 -14.46
CA PHE A 147 3.59 15.33 -14.46
C PHE A 147 3.38 13.82 -14.64
N PHE A 148 2.50 13.21 -13.85
CA PHE A 148 2.14 11.80 -13.95
C PHE A 148 1.74 11.41 -15.37
N LYS A 149 0.76 12.11 -15.96
CA LYS A 149 0.26 11.76 -17.29
C LYS A 149 1.28 12.04 -18.39
N ASN A 150 1.93 13.21 -18.38
CA ASN A 150 2.74 13.67 -19.52
C ASN A 150 4.22 13.30 -19.45
N VAL A 151 4.74 12.98 -18.25
CA VAL A 151 6.15 12.61 -18.04
C VAL A 151 6.26 11.13 -17.72
N LEU A 152 5.50 10.64 -16.73
CA LEU A 152 5.64 9.24 -16.30
C LEU A 152 4.97 8.26 -17.27
N VAL A 153 3.74 8.53 -17.71
CA VAL A 153 2.98 7.59 -18.55
C VAL A 153 3.22 7.80 -20.03
N ARG A 154 3.19 9.04 -20.53
CA ARG A 154 3.34 9.33 -21.98
C ARG A 154 4.61 8.75 -22.60
N GLY A 155 5.67 8.57 -21.81
CA GLY A 155 6.93 7.99 -22.26
C GLY A 155 6.83 6.54 -22.75
N SER A 156 5.80 5.78 -22.35
CA SER A 156 5.63 4.40 -22.82
C SER A 156 5.18 4.31 -24.28
N GLY A 157 4.49 5.34 -24.79
CA GLY A 157 3.88 5.34 -26.11
C GLY A 157 2.63 4.45 -26.23
N SER A 158 2.19 3.81 -25.14
CA SER A 158 0.98 2.98 -25.11
C SER A 158 -0.28 3.84 -25.07
N GLN A 159 -1.15 3.68 -26.06
CA GLN A 159 -2.46 4.35 -26.07
C GLN A 159 -3.33 3.93 -24.89
N TYR A 160 -3.24 2.66 -24.49
CA TYR A 160 -4.06 2.09 -23.41
C TYR A 160 -3.63 2.65 -22.06
N GLU A 161 -2.33 2.74 -21.80
CA GLU A 161 -1.82 3.37 -20.57
C GLU A 161 -2.19 4.84 -20.48
N LEU A 162 -2.11 5.58 -21.60
CA LEU A 162 -2.51 6.98 -21.66
C LEU A 162 -4.01 7.19 -21.39
N GLU A 163 -4.85 6.28 -21.88
CA GLU A 163 -6.29 6.32 -21.62
C GLU A 163 -6.59 6.01 -20.15
N ILE A 164 -5.99 4.96 -19.58
CA ILE A 164 -6.09 4.62 -18.16
C ILE A 164 -5.61 5.78 -17.29
N ALA A 165 -4.47 6.38 -17.61
CA ALA A 165 -3.94 7.54 -16.90
C ALA A 165 -4.87 8.75 -16.96
N SER A 166 -5.58 8.94 -18.08
CA SER A 166 -6.59 9.99 -18.20
C SER A 166 -7.76 9.74 -17.26
N LYS A 167 -8.29 8.51 -17.23
CA LYS A 167 -9.36 8.11 -16.32
C LYS A 167 -8.95 8.22 -14.85
N TYR A 168 -7.71 7.88 -14.52
CA TYR A 168 -7.15 8.10 -13.18
C TYR A 168 -7.10 9.58 -12.80
N CYS A 169 -6.60 10.45 -13.68
CA CYS A 169 -6.61 11.88 -13.43
C CYS A 169 -8.04 12.41 -13.20
N ASP A 170 -9.01 11.93 -13.98
CA ASP A 170 -10.40 12.34 -13.83
C ASP A 170 -11.02 11.80 -12.53
N LEU A 171 -10.67 10.58 -12.10
CA LEU A 171 -11.03 10.07 -10.78
C LEU A 171 -10.52 10.98 -9.67
N VAL A 172 -9.25 11.39 -9.74
CA VAL A 172 -8.64 12.26 -8.71
C VAL A 172 -9.31 13.62 -8.69
N ARG A 173 -9.56 14.24 -9.84
CA ARG A 173 -10.20 15.56 -9.94
C ARG A 173 -11.62 15.59 -9.38
N ASN A 174 -12.36 14.49 -9.54
CA ASN A 174 -13.76 14.39 -9.14
C ASN A 174 -13.96 13.81 -7.74
N SER A 175 -12.88 13.58 -6.98
CA SER A 175 -12.95 13.07 -5.61
C SER A 175 -13.09 14.20 -4.60
N ASP A 176 -13.86 13.97 -3.55
CA ASP A 176 -13.96 14.87 -2.40
C ASP A 176 -12.69 14.85 -1.53
N GLU A 177 -11.96 13.72 -1.54
CA GLU A 177 -10.72 13.51 -0.79
C GLU A 177 -9.57 13.07 -1.72
N PRO A 178 -9.13 13.94 -2.65
CA PRO A 178 -8.17 13.56 -3.70
C PRO A 178 -6.80 13.15 -3.14
N GLU A 179 -6.39 13.74 -2.02
CA GLU A 179 -5.11 13.40 -1.37
C GLU A 179 -5.08 11.99 -0.77
N GLU A 180 -6.25 11.40 -0.50
CA GLU A 180 -6.37 10.06 0.09
C GLU A 180 -6.35 8.95 -0.97
N ILE A 181 -6.41 9.31 -2.25
CA ILE A 181 -6.39 8.36 -3.37
C ILE A 181 -5.00 7.73 -3.48
N PRO A 182 -4.90 6.38 -3.52
CA PRO A 182 -3.66 5.67 -3.80
C PRO A 182 -3.07 6.05 -5.15
N LEU A 183 -1.75 6.07 -5.23
CA LEU A 183 -1.07 6.30 -6.50
C LEU A 183 -1.36 5.17 -7.49
N LEU A 184 -1.74 5.54 -8.70
CA LEU A 184 -1.57 4.68 -9.86
C LEU A 184 -0.11 4.76 -10.30
N ILE A 185 0.71 3.79 -9.89
CA ILE A 185 2.16 3.83 -10.06
C ILE A 185 2.52 3.22 -11.42
N PRO A 186 3.00 4.00 -12.39
CA PRO A 186 3.45 3.43 -13.65
C PRO A 186 4.88 2.93 -13.51
N GLU A 187 5.21 1.88 -14.26
CA GLU A 187 6.60 1.46 -14.45
C GLU A 187 7.35 1.23 -13.13
N PHE A 188 6.72 0.54 -12.17
CA PHE A 188 7.31 0.32 -10.85
C PHE A 188 8.55 -0.58 -10.94
N ARG A 189 9.68 -0.12 -10.34
CA ARG A 189 10.99 -0.77 -10.44
C ARG A 189 11.30 -1.57 -9.19
N TYR A 190 10.97 -2.85 -9.22
CA TYR A 190 11.16 -3.75 -8.09
C TYR A 190 12.63 -3.98 -7.71
N GLY A 191 13.52 -4.05 -8.71
CA GLY A 191 14.97 -4.12 -8.49
C GLY A 191 15.61 -2.77 -8.13
N GLY A 192 14.81 -1.76 -7.81
CA GLY A 192 15.26 -0.40 -7.52
C GLY A 192 15.97 0.28 -8.71
N LEU A 193 17.20 0.72 -8.47
CA LEU A 193 17.99 1.48 -9.45
C LEU A 193 18.81 0.62 -10.41
N ALA A 194 18.73 -0.72 -10.31
CA ALA A 194 19.48 -1.61 -11.19
C ALA A 194 19.20 -1.30 -12.67
N ARG A 195 20.25 -1.15 -13.50
CA ARG A 195 20.15 -0.67 -14.89
C ARG A 195 19.30 -1.55 -15.81
N LYS A 196 19.32 -2.87 -15.57
CA LYS A 196 18.50 -3.81 -16.33
C LYS A 196 17.19 -4.05 -15.58
N HIS A 197 16.11 -3.46 -16.08
CA HIS A 197 14.77 -3.69 -15.55
C HIS A 197 14.24 -5.02 -16.08
N GLU A 198 14.47 -6.08 -15.31
CA GLU A 198 13.85 -7.38 -15.59
C GLU A 198 12.39 -7.43 -15.12
N TYR A 199 12.05 -6.60 -14.14
CA TYR A 199 10.78 -6.62 -13.41
C TYR A 199 10.17 -5.20 -13.40
N ARG A 200 9.28 -4.95 -14.35
CA ARG A 200 8.42 -3.77 -14.47
C ARG A 200 7.00 -4.18 -14.90
N LEU A 201 6.01 -3.73 -14.12
CA LEU A 201 4.59 -3.80 -14.47
C LEU A 201 4.16 -2.46 -15.06
N ASP A 202 3.19 -2.49 -15.96
CA ASP A 202 2.66 -1.27 -16.57
C ASP A 202 2.05 -0.37 -15.49
N PHE A 203 1.27 -0.95 -14.58
CA PHE A 203 0.79 -0.27 -13.38
C PHE A 203 0.86 -1.13 -12.11
N THR A 204 1.09 -0.45 -10.99
CA THR A 204 0.97 -1.00 -9.64
C THR A 204 0.13 -0.06 -8.79
N ILE A 205 -0.71 -0.62 -7.93
CA ILE A 205 -1.40 0.14 -6.87
C ILE A 205 -1.00 -0.47 -5.53
N ILE A 206 -0.67 0.38 -4.56
CA ILE A 206 -0.38 -0.05 -3.19
C ILE A 206 -1.48 0.47 -2.29
N ASP A 207 -2.18 -0.43 -1.60
CA ASP A 207 -3.20 -0.05 -0.62
C ASP A 207 -2.53 0.70 0.55
N PRO A 208 -2.92 1.94 0.85
CA PRO A 208 -2.26 2.76 1.87
C PRO A 208 -2.46 2.23 3.30
N ASN A 209 -3.44 1.35 3.52
CA ASN A 209 -3.78 0.82 4.84
C ASN A 209 -3.19 -0.57 5.06
N THR A 210 -3.26 -1.44 4.05
CA THR A 210 -2.77 -2.82 4.15
C THR A 210 -1.35 -2.98 3.62
N LEU A 211 -0.87 -2.05 2.79
CA LEU A 211 0.38 -2.09 2.03
C LEU A 211 0.46 -3.26 1.03
N ASN A 212 -0.67 -3.91 0.76
CA ASN A 212 -0.77 -4.90 -0.29
C ASN A 212 -0.57 -4.23 -1.65
N LYS A 213 0.15 -4.92 -2.53
CA LYS A 213 0.48 -4.44 -3.86
C LYS A 213 -0.33 -5.21 -4.90
N TYR A 214 -0.95 -4.48 -5.80
CA TYR A 214 -1.79 -5.02 -6.87
C TYR A 214 -1.18 -4.63 -8.21
N GLY A 215 -0.82 -5.63 -9.01
CA GLY A 215 -0.20 -5.45 -10.30
C GLY A 215 -1.20 -5.48 -11.45
N PHE A 216 -0.94 -4.70 -12.50
CA PHE A 216 -1.75 -4.69 -13.71
C PHE A 216 -0.83 -4.64 -14.94
N GLU A 217 -1.07 -5.54 -15.88
CA GLU A 217 -0.30 -5.68 -17.12
C GLU A 217 -1.25 -5.59 -18.31
N LEU A 218 -0.94 -4.73 -19.27
CA LEU A 218 -1.66 -4.57 -20.53
C LEU A 218 -0.90 -5.38 -21.58
N SER A 219 -1.43 -6.54 -21.94
CA SER A 219 -0.74 -7.50 -22.81
C SER A 219 -1.48 -7.71 -24.14
N PRO A 220 -1.58 -6.67 -25.01
CA PRO A 220 -2.16 -6.86 -26.33
C PRO A 220 -1.30 -7.79 -27.19
N TRP A 221 -1.94 -8.67 -27.94
CA TRP A 221 -1.32 -9.63 -28.86
C TRP A 221 -0.46 -8.93 -29.90
N SER A 222 -0.87 -7.74 -30.35
CA SER A 222 -0.09 -6.94 -31.31
C SER A 222 1.33 -6.59 -30.83
N THR A 223 1.60 -6.68 -29.52
CA THR A 223 2.88 -6.35 -28.91
C THR A 223 3.51 -7.58 -28.25
N HIS A 224 2.76 -8.34 -27.45
CA HIS A 224 3.29 -9.47 -26.67
C HIS A 224 3.21 -10.81 -27.41
N GLY A 225 2.22 -10.98 -28.29
CA GLY A 225 2.03 -12.17 -29.11
C GLY A 225 2.57 -12.03 -30.55
N TYR A 226 3.04 -10.85 -30.92
CA TYR A 226 3.45 -10.57 -32.30
C TYR A 226 4.70 -11.35 -32.68
N LEU A 227 4.56 -12.14 -33.76
CA LEU A 227 5.64 -12.94 -34.30
C LEU A 227 6.24 -12.21 -35.51
N SER A 228 7.37 -11.54 -35.29
CA SER A 228 8.15 -10.95 -36.39
C SER A 228 8.94 -12.01 -37.17
N GLY A 229 9.22 -11.76 -38.46
CA GLY A 229 10.12 -12.61 -39.25
C GLY A 229 9.57 -14.02 -39.54
N THR A 230 8.26 -14.19 -39.62
CA THR A 230 7.59 -15.48 -39.87
C THR A 230 7.61 -15.89 -41.35
N LYS A 231 7.92 -14.97 -42.26
CA LYS A 231 7.97 -15.23 -43.70
C LYS A 231 9.04 -16.29 -44.01
N GLY A 232 8.61 -17.42 -44.57
CA GLY A 232 9.48 -18.54 -44.95
C GLY A 232 9.75 -19.56 -43.84
N LYS A 233 9.19 -19.38 -42.64
CA LYS A 233 9.29 -20.37 -41.55
C LYS A 233 8.23 -21.45 -41.67
N LEU A 234 8.58 -22.67 -41.26
CA LEU A 234 7.64 -23.77 -41.11
C LEU A 234 6.73 -23.54 -39.89
N GLN A 235 5.52 -24.11 -39.90
CA GLN A 235 4.58 -24.03 -38.79
C GLN A 235 5.21 -24.48 -37.46
N LYS A 236 6.08 -25.50 -37.50
CA LYS A 236 6.82 -25.99 -36.32
C LYS A 236 7.70 -24.90 -35.70
N GLU A 237 8.37 -24.10 -36.52
CA GLU A 237 9.24 -23.02 -36.06
C GLU A 237 8.43 -21.84 -35.51
N ILE A 238 7.30 -21.51 -36.15
CA ILE A 238 6.38 -20.48 -35.68
C ILE A 238 5.82 -20.86 -34.30
N ASN A 239 5.39 -22.12 -34.12
CA ASN A 239 4.89 -22.63 -32.84
C ASN A 239 5.97 -22.58 -31.74
N ALA A 240 7.23 -22.86 -32.08
CA ALA A 240 8.33 -22.79 -31.13
C ALA A 240 8.58 -21.35 -30.64
N ILE A 241 8.47 -20.35 -31.52
CA ILE A 241 8.59 -18.93 -31.13
C ILE A 241 7.42 -18.52 -30.24
N ALA A 242 6.20 -18.89 -30.61
CA ALA A 242 5.00 -18.59 -29.82
C ALA A 242 5.08 -19.20 -28.41
N LEU A 243 5.53 -20.46 -28.31
CA LEU A 243 5.76 -21.12 -27.03
C LEU A 243 6.83 -20.39 -26.20
N GLY A 244 7.95 -20.01 -26.81
CA GLY A 244 9.00 -19.28 -26.11
C GLY A 244 8.54 -17.93 -25.56
N ASN A 245 7.72 -17.19 -26.32
CA ASN A 245 7.12 -15.94 -25.84
C ASN A 245 6.19 -16.19 -24.66
N PHE A 246 5.31 -17.20 -24.76
CA PHE A 246 4.40 -17.57 -23.67
C PHE A 246 5.17 -17.98 -22.40
N GLU A 247 6.19 -18.83 -22.52
CA GLU A 247 6.99 -19.26 -21.37
C GLU A 247 7.73 -18.10 -20.71
N LYS A 248 8.22 -17.13 -21.49
CA LYS A 248 8.87 -15.92 -20.98
C LYS A 248 7.90 -15.07 -20.16
N GLU A 249 6.69 -14.81 -20.67
CA GLU A 249 5.66 -14.06 -19.94
C GLU A 249 5.22 -14.80 -18.67
N MET A 250 4.98 -16.11 -18.76
CA MET A 250 4.64 -16.91 -17.58
C MET A 250 5.77 -16.94 -16.54
N LYS A 251 7.04 -16.95 -16.98
CA LYS A 251 8.18 -16.83 -16.08
C LYS A 251 8.17 -15.49 -15.35
N LYS A 252 8.01 -14.38 -16.09
CA LYS A 252 7.90 -13.02 -15.55
C LYS A 252 6.87 -12.94 -14.41
N LEU A 253 5.66 -13.44 -14.66
CA LEU A 253 4.57 -13.45 -13.66
C LEU A 253 4.90 -14.28 -12.41
N LYS A 254 5.47 -15.48 -12.59
CA LYS A 254 5.87 -16.33 -11.47
C LYS A 254 6.99 -15.71 -10.65
N ASP A 255 7.93 -15.03 -11.29
CA ASP A 255 9.03 -14.37 -10.61
C ASP A 255 8.51 -13.20 -9.76
N TYR A 256 7.59 -12.37 -10.28
CA TYR A 256 6.97 -11.31 -9.48
C TYR A 256 6.29 -11.84 -8.23
N PHE A 257 5.51 -12.91 -8.38
CA PHE A 257 4.82 -13.48 -7.23
C PHE A 257 5.81 -14.01 -6.20
N ARG A 258 6.85 -14.73 -6.63
CA ARG A 258 7.84 -15.33 -5.72
C ARG A 258 8.70 -14.29 -5.01
N GLU A 259 9.07 -13.22 -5.69
CA GLU A 259 10.03 -12.25 -5.18
C GLU A 259 9.34 -11.08 -4.46
N PHE A 260 8.17 -10.65 -4.94
CA PHE A 260 7.49 -9.44 -4.45
C PHE A 260 6.09 -9.69 -3.88
N GLU A 261 5.59 -10.93 -3.92
CA GLU A 261 4.24 -11.33 -3.47
C GLU A 261 3.11 -10.62 -4.23
N ILE A 262 3.32 -10.36 -5.52
CA ILE A 262 2.38 -9.62 -6.35
C ILE A 262 1.67 -10.51 -7.33
N TYR A 263 0.35 -10.49 -7.24
CA TYR A 263 -0.52 -10.97 -8.31
C TYR A 263 -0.76 -9.82 -9.30
N ALA A 264 -0.54 -10.13 -10.57
CA ALA A 264 -0.83 -9.22 -11.68
C ALA A 264 -2.10 -9.65 -12.41
N LEU A 265 -3.02 -8.71 -12.61
CA LEU A 265 -4.12 -8.88 -13.57
C LEU A 265 -3.60 -8.56 -14.97
N ILE A 266 -3.86 -9.47 -15.91
CA ILE A 266 -3.37 -9.36 -17.29
C ILE A 266 -4.55 -9.10 -18.20
N TYR A 267 -4.48 -8.02 -18.96
CA TYR A 267 -5.53 -7.60 -19.89
C TYR A 267 -5.10 -7.88 -21.33
N THR A 268 -5.87 -8.71 -22.01
CA THR A 268 -5.68 -9.10 -23.42
C THR A 268 -6.31 -8.07 -24.36
N ASP A 269 -6.14 -8.22 -25.68
CA ASP A 269 -6.78 -7.30 -26.66
C ASP A 269 -8.30 -7.20 -26.49
N SER A 270 -8.95 -8.31 -26.10
CA SER A 270 -10.40 -8.32 -25.90
C SER A 270 -10.81 -7.46 -24.71
N ASP A 271 -10.00 -7.46 -23.65
CA ASP A 271 -10.22 -6.62 -22.48
C ASP A 271 -9.91 -5.16 -22.80
N LEU A 272 -8.80 -4.91 -23.51
CA LEU A 272 -8.34 -3.58 -23.90
C LEU A 272 -9.25 -2.89 -24.93
N ALA A 273 -10.12 -3.65 -25.61
CA ALA A 273 -11.18 -3.08 -26.44
C ALA A 273 -12.21 -2.28 -25.61
N ASN A 274 -12.27 -2.52 -24.29
CA ASN A 274 -13.11 -1.76 -23.36
C ASN A 274 -12.30 -1.32 -22.13
N ILE A 275 -11.54 -0.22 -22.30
CA ILE A 275 -10.73 0.36 -21.23
C ILE A 275 -11.55 0.83 -20.02
N GLU A 276 -12.85 1.09 -20.17
CA GLU A 276 -13.70 1.43 -19.02
C GLU A 276 -13.80 0.25 -18.04
N THR A 277 -13.98 -0.97 -18.54
CA THR A 277 -14.01 -2.17 -17.70
C THR A 277 -12.68 -2.40 -17.01
N VAL A 278 -11.57 -2.26 -17.75
CA VAL A 278 -10.21 -2.38 -17.21
C VAL A 278 -9.99 -1.38 -16.07
N PHE A 279 -10.33 -0.11 -16.31
CA PHE A 279 -10.17 0.92 -15.29
C PHE A 279 -11.12 0.70 -14.10
N SER A 280 -12.33 0.18 -14.33
CA SER A 280 -13.26 -0.17 -13.25
C SER A 280 -12.70 -1.23 -12.31
N ASP A 281 -11.89 -2.17 -12.80
CA ASP A 281 -11.19 -3.13 -11.95
C ASP A 281 -10.10 -2.46 -11.12
N MET A 282 -9.29 -1.59 -11.73
CA MET A 282 -8.26 -0.82 -11.02
C MET A 282 -8.88 0.11 -9.96
N LYS A 283 -10.03 0.71 -10.26
CA LYS A 283 -10.75 1.65 -9.38
C LYS A 283 -11.11 1.04 -8.03
N LYS A 284 -11.36 -0.28 -7.96
CA LYS A 284 -11.61 -1.01 -6.70
C LYS A 284 -10.44 -0.88 -5.71
N TYR A 285 -9.22 -0.75 -6.23
CA TYR A 285 -8.00 -0.61 -5.43
C TYR A 285 -7.60 0.85 -5.22
N LEU A 286 -8.12 1.78 -6.04
CA LEU A 286 -7.95 3.22 -5.88
C LEU A 286 -8.96 3.84 -4.89
N ASN A 287 -9.94 3.06 -4.42
CA ASN A 287 -10.90 3.49 -3.40
C ASN A 287 -10.78 2.64 -2.13
N PRO A 288 -9.87 2.99 -1.20
CA PRO A 288 -9.59 2.17 -0.02
C PRO A 288 -10.72 2.17 1.05
N PHE A 289 -11.79 2.95 0.87
CA PHE A 289 -12.88 3.05 1.84
C PHE A 289 -13.85 1.87 1.78
N GLU A 290 -14.06 1.26 0.61
CA GLU A 290 -14.97 0.10 0.47
C GLU A 290 -14.45 -1.15 1.22
N THR A 291 -13.14 -1.32 1.34
CA THR A 291 -12.53 -2.46 2.03
C THR A 291 -12.47 -2.30 3.56
N GLN A 292 -12.52 -1.05 4.07
CA GLN A 292 -12.35 -0.76 5.50
C GLN A 292 -13.63 -0.84 6.33
N GLU A 293 -14.80 -0.55 5.76
CA GLU A 293 -16.05 -0.63 6.52
C GLU A 293 -16.30 -2.06 7.02
N GLN A 294 -16.01 -3.06 6.20
CA GLN A 294 -16.23 -4.47 6.55
C GLN A 294 -15.28 -4.96 7.67
N LEU A 295 -14.01 -4.56 7.63
CA LEU A 295 -13.00 -4.92 8.65
C LEU A 295 -13.18 -4.15 9.97
N LYS A 296 -13.56 -2.87 9.92
CA LYS A 296 -13.83 -2.08 11.13
C LYS A 296 -15.06 -2.60 11.87
N LEU A 297 -16.12 -2.97 11.14
CA LEU A 297 -17.30 -3.61 11.72
C LEU A 297 -16.94 -4.99 12.29
N HIS A 298 -16.12 -5.80 11.61
CA HIS A 298 -15.71 -7.10 12.13
C HIS A 298 -14.80 -7.02 13.36
N VAL A 299 -13.88 -6.04 13.44
CA VAL A 299 -13.03 -5.86 14.62
C VAL A 299 -13.82 -5.26 15.79
N LEU A 300 -14.79 -4.36 15.51
CA LEU A 300 -15.75 -3.92 16.51
C LEU A 300 -16.64 -5.07 16.98
N ASP A 301 -17.16 -5.88 16.07
CA ASP A 301 -17.98 -7.06 16.37
C ASP A 301 -17.17 -8.16 17.06
N ASP A 302 -15.89 -8.36 16.73
CA ASP A 302 -14.99 -9.28 17.41
C ASP A 302 -14.66 -8.73 18.82
N PHE A 303 -14.39 -7.44 18.95
CA PHE A 303 -14.20 -6.80 20.26
C PHE A 303 -15.48 -6.82 21.13
N LEU A 304 -16.65 -6.76 20.50
CA LEU A 304 -17.99 -6.88 21.10
C LEU A 304 -18.51 -8.33 21.20
N SER A 305 -17.80 -9.32 20.66
CA SER A 305 -18.17 -10.75 20.74
C SER A 305 -17.19 -11.57 21.59
N TYR A 306 -16.00 -11.03 21.86
CA TYR A 306 -15.11 -11.49 22.94
C TYR A 306 -15.56 -10.99 24.34
N SER A 307 -16.68 -10.28 24.43
CA SER A 307 -17.32 -9.80 25.67
C SER A 307 -18.33 -10.77 26.26
#